data_AF-X0XIL8-F1
#
_entry.id   AF-X0XIL8-F1
#
_cell.length_a   1.000
_cell.length_b   1.000
_cell.length_c   1.000
_cell.angle_alpha   90.00
_cell.angle_beta   90.00
_cell.angle_gamma   90.00
#
_symmetry.space_group_name_H-M   'P 1'
#
loop_
_entity.id
_entity.type
_entity.pdbx_description
1 polymer ?
#
loop_
_entity_poly.entity_id
_entity_poly.type
_entity_poly.pdbx_seq_one_letter_code
_entity_poly.pdbx_strand_id
1 'polypeptide(L)'
;MKIVFVYPDFMKGAEGKYYEGIASLSAVLKAGGHKVELFHMIKKISGTEFAGVFEKRYPDTDIIAFSSTTNAFPYVAEYAKEIRKKNNVLTVCGGTHPTLCPEESIGAYGIDVICRGEGEYAMSELCGR
;
A
#
# COMPACT_ATOMS: atom_id res chain seq x y z
N MET A 1 -1.97 -15.78 1.87
CA MET A 1 -2.48 -14.59 1.15
C MET A 1 -1.41 -14.03 0.22
N LYS A 2 -1.81 -13.37 -0.87
CA LYS A 2 -0.98 -12.55 -1.75
C LYS A 2 -1.15 -11.07 -1.40
N ILE A 3 -0.07 -10.47 -0.92
CA ILE A 3 0.01 -9.06 -0.55
C ILE A 3 0.85 -8.32 -1.58
N VAL A 4 0.34 -7.21 -2.10
CA VAL A 4 1.09 -6.31 -2.97
C VAL A 4 1.30 -5.00 -2.25
N PHE A 5 2.56 -4.70 -1.94
CA PHE A 5 2.94 -3.37 -1.46
C PHE A 5 2.97 -2.40 -2.63
N VAL A 6 2.31 -1.26 -2.47
CA VAL A 6 2.35 -0.15 -3.43
C VAL A 6 3.18 0.96 -2.81
N TYR A 7 4.30 1.29 -3.45
CA TYR A 7 5.24 2.30 -2.97
C TYR A 7 5.40 3.45 -3.97
N PRO A 8 4.70 4.58 -3.77
CA PRO A 8 4.88 5.80 -4.54
C PRO A 8 6.21 6.50 -4.22
N ASP A 9 7.21 6.28 -5.05
CA ASP A 9 8.59 6.76 -4.90
C ASP A 9 9.01 7.77 -5.99
N PHE A 10 8.04 8.50 -6.51
CA PHE A 10 8.25 9.53 -7.53
C PHE A 10 8.32 10.95 -6.93
N MET A 11 8.42 11.05 -5.60
CA MET A 11 8.56 12.34 -4.91
C MET A 11 9.96 12.90 -5.09
N LYS A 12 10.07 14.23 -5.08
CA LYS A 12 11.36 14.91 -5.10
C LYS A 12 12.20 14.46 -3.90
N GLY A 13 13.41 13.95 -4.15
CA GLY A 13 14.35 13.44 -3.14
C GLY A 13 14.27 11.94 -2.85
N ALA A 14 13.29 11.24 -3.42
CA ALA A 14 13.07 9.81 -3.21
C ALA A 14 13.97 8.94 -4.12
N GLU A 15 14.27 9.42 -5.33
CA GLU A 15 15.38 8.96 -6.22
C GLU A 15 15.47 7.43 -6.45
N GLY A 16 14.38 6.67 -6.30
CA GLY A 16 14.40 5.22 -6.49
C GLY A 16 15.00 4.44 -5.31
N LYS A 17 15.12 5.06 -4.13
CA LYS A 17 15.71 4.42 -2.95
C LYS A 17 14.81 3.30 -2.43
N TYR A 18 15.43 2.24 -1.92
CA TYR A 18 14.69 1.17 -1.26
C TYR A 18 14.22 1.63 0.12
N TYR A 19 13.05 1.16 0.57
CA TYR A 19 12.48 1.52 1.87
C TYR A 19 12.55 0.33 2.83
N GLU A 20 13.35 0.46 3.89
CA GLU A 20 13.65 -0.60 4.86
C GLU A 20 12.40 -1.12 5.58
N GLY A 21 11.45 -0.24 5.90
CA GLY A 21 10.19 -0.65 6.53
C GLY A 21 9.40 -1.65 5.67
N ILE A 22 9.30 -1.42 4.35
CA ILE A 22 8.63 -2.37 3.44
C ILE A 22 9.42 -3.69 3.36
N ALA A 23 10.75 -3.62 3.37
CA ALA A 23 11.58 -4.83 3.36
C ALA A 23 11.38 -5.67 4.63
N SER A 24 11.29 -5.01 5.80
CA SER A 24 11.00 -5.65 7.09
C SER A 24 9.62 -6.33 7.09
N LEU A 25 8.57 -5.58 6.71
CA LEU A 25 7.22 -6.10 6.54
C LEU A 25 7.19 -7.31 5.57
N SER A 26 7.89 -7.19 4.44
CA SER A 26 7.99 -8.26 3.44
C SER A 26 8.62 -9.52 4.04
N ALA A 27 9.70 -9.38 4.82
CA ALA A 27 10.38 -10.51 5.45
C ALA A 27 9.48 -11.24 6.45
N VAL A 28 8.79 -10.50 7.33
CA VAL A 28 7.88 -11.08 8.34
C VAL A 28 6.69 -11.78 7.70
N LEU A 29 6.04 -11.14 6.72
CA LEU A 29 4.92 -11.76 6.01
C LEU A 29 5.34 -12.99 5.20
N LYS A 30 6.52 -12.99 4.58
CA LYS A 30 7.05 -14.19 3.90
C LYS A 30 7.37 -15.30 4.89
N ALA A 31 7.91 -14.99 6.06
CA ALA A 31 8.16 -15.97 7.13
C ALA A 31 6.86 -16.61 7.63
N GLY A 32 5.74 -15.87 7.61
CA GLY A 32 4.39 -16.37 7.87
C GLY A 32 3.78 -17.19 6.72
N GLY A 33 4.50 -17.44 5.62
CA GLY A 33 4.02 -18.23 4.48
C GLY A 33 3.19 -17.44 3.46
N HIS A 34 3.14 -16.11 3.56
CA HIS A 34 2.41 -15.27 2.60
C HIS A 34 3.25 -14.96 1.35
N LYS A 35 2.59 -14.79 0.20
CA LYS A 35 3.22 -14.29 -1.03
C LYS A 35 3.24 -12.77 -0.97
N VAL A 36 4.40 -12.16 -1.13
CA VAL A 36 4.57 -10.70 -1.07
C VAL A 36 5.26 -10.19 -2.32
N GLU A 37 4.64 -9.22 -2.97
CA GLU A 37 5.17 -8.51 -4.13
C GLU A 37 5.25 -7.00 -3.87
N LEU A 38 6.11 -6.32 -4.62
CA LEU A 38 6.30 -4.88 -4.54
C LEU A 38 5.98 -4.24 -5.89
N PHE A 39 5.06 -3.28 -5.89
CA PHE A 39 4.87 -2.34 -6.97
C PHE A 39 5.54 -1.01 -6.60
N HIS A 40 6.83 -0.92 -6.94
CA HIS A 40 7.65 0.28 -6.75
C HIS A 40 7.39 1.27 -7.89
N MET A 41 6.79 2.40 -7.57
CA MET A 41 6.38 3.41 -8.54
C MET A 41 7.36 4.58 -8.53
N ILE A 42 8.34 4.57 -9.44
CA ILE A 42 9.30 5.66 -9.63
C ILE A 42 8.81 6.74 -10.60
N LYS A 43 7.64 6.53 -11.22
CA LYS A 43 6.98 7.49 -12.10
C LYS A 43 5.55 7.70 -11.63
N LYS A 44 5.12 8.96 -11.64
CA LYS A 44 3.74 9.33 -11.39
C LYS A 44 2.88 8.93 -12.59
N ILE A 45 1.77 8.26 -12.31
CA ILE A 45 0.69 7.96 -13.25
C ILE A 45 -0.64 8.40 -12.65
N SER A 46 -1.66 8.56 -13.49
CA SER A 46 -3.02 8.85 -13.05
C SER A 46 -3.63 7.67 -12.28
N GLY A 47 -4.66 7.90 -11.46
CA GLY A 47 -5.33 6.82 -10.73
C GLY A 47 -6.01 5.78 -11.63
N THR A 48 -6.59 6.21 -12.75
CA THR A 48 -7.22 5.29 -13.71
C THR A 48 -6.20 4.39 -14.39
N GLU A 49 -5.05 4.95 -14.75
CA GLU A 49 -3.90 4.21 -15.28
C GLU A 49 -3.34 3.24 -14.23
N PHE A 50 -3.17 3.70 -12.98
CA PHE A 50 -2.75 2.86 -11.86
C PHE A 50 -3.66 1.65 -11.70
N ALA A 51 -4.98 1.86 -11.64
CA ALA A 51 -5.94 0.77 -11.47
C ALA A 51 -5.85 -0.24 -12.62
N GLY A 52 -5.76 0.23 -13.87
CA GLY A 52 -5.61 -0.66 -15.04
C GLY A 52 -4.31 -1.47 -15.03
N VAL A 53 -3.18 -0.84 -14.66
CA VAL A 53 -1.88 -1.52 -14.55
C VAL A 53 -1.90 -2.53 -13.40
N PHE A 54 -2.45 -2.14 -12.25
CA PHE A 54 -2.50 -2.98 -11.06
C PHE A 54 -3.31 -4.26 -11.31
N GLU A 55 -4.53 -4.14 -11.83
CA GLU A 55 -5.40 -5.30 -12.12
C GLU A 55 -4.77 -6.26 -13.11
N LYS A 56 -4.11 -5.74 -14.15
CA LYS A 56 -3.45 -6.57 -15.16
C LYS A 56 -2.24 -7.31 -14.58
N ARG A 57 -1.48 -6.65 -13.71
CA ARG A 57 -0.21 -7.19 -13.19
C ARG A 57 -0.40 -8.07 -11.95
N TYR A 58 -1.43 -7.79 -11.15
CA TYR A 58 -1.68 -8.45 -9.86
C TYR A 58 -3.15 -8.87 -9.67
N PRO A 59 -3.75 -9.66 -10.59
CA PRO A 59 -5.19 -9.94 -10.60
C PRO A 59 -5.71 -10.74 -9.39
N ASP A 60 -4.83 -11.49 -8.75
CA ASP A 60 -5.07 -12.45 -7.66
C ASP A 60 -4.60 -11.91 -6.29
N THR A 61 -4.64 -10.59 -6.11
CA THR A 61 -4.23 -9.91 -4.86
C THR A 61 -5.30 -10.00 -3.79
N ASP A 62 -4.93 -10.46 -2.60
CA ASP A 62 -5.82 -10.46 -1.44
C ASP A 62 -5.76 -9.15 -0.64
N ILE A 63 -4.58 -8.53 -0.56
CA ILE A 63 -4.35 -7.27 0.16
C ILE A 63 -3.47 -6.32 -0.65
N ILE A 64 -3.92 -5.07 -0.78
CA ILE A 64 -3.14 -3.96 -1.33
C ILE A 64 -2.64 -3.11 -0.17
N ALA A 65 -1.34 -3.08 0.05
CA ALA A 65 -0.72 -2.35 1.16
C ALA A 65 0.00 -1.10 0.64
N PHE A 66 -0.59 0.07 0.82
CA PHE A 66 0.02 1.34 0.47
C PHE A 66 1.02 1.78 1.53
N SER A 67 2.22 2.19 1.10
CA SER A 67 3.17 2.91 1.93
C SER A 67 3.07 4.40 1.64
N SER A 68 2.76 5.21 2.66
CA SER A 68 2.39 6.61 2.48
C SER A 68 3.16 7.55 3.41
N THR A 69 3.97 8.41 2.81
CA THR A 69 4.42 9.67 3.41
C THR A 69 3.40 10.78 3.14
N THR A 70 3.45 11.88 3.88
CA THR A 70 2.44 12.97 3.77
C THR A 70 2.32 13.55 2.37
N ASN A 71 3.43 13.70 1.65
CA ASN A 71 3.42 14.17 0.26
C ASN A 71 2.92 13.10 -0.73
N ALA A 72 2.99 11.82 -0.39
CA ALA A 72 2.49 10.71 -1.19
C ALA A 72 1.00 10.43 -0.97
N PHE A 73 0.45 10.82 0.17
CA PHE A 73 -0.92 10.51 0.54
C PHE A 73 -2.00 10.93 -0.46
N PRO A 74 -1.96 12.13 -1.09
CA PRO A 74 -2.96 12.49 -2.10
C PRO A 74 -3.02 11.51 -3.26
N TYR A 75 -1.88 10.92 -3.65
CA TYR A 75 -1.81 9.91 -4.70
C TYR A 75 -2.29 8.55 -4.20
N VAL A 76 -1.93 8.17 -2.98
CA VAL A 76 -2.45 6.94 -2.35
C VAL A 76 -3.98 6.98 -2.27
N ALA A 77 -4.56 8.11 -1.87
CA ALA A 77 -6.01 8.29 -1.81
C ALA A 77 -6.66 8.21 -3.21
N GLU A 78 -6.03 8.82 -4.23
CA GLU A 78 -6.47 8.70 -5.62
C GLU A 78 -6.42 7.23 -6.10
N TYR A 79 -5.33 6.53 -5.83
CA TYR A 79 -5.11 5.14 -6.23
C TYR A 79 -6.07 4.17 -5.53
N ALA A 80 -6.27 4.33 -4.22
CA ALA A 80 -7.23 3.56 -3.44
C ALA A 80 -8.66 3.76 -3.95
N LYS A 81 -9.04 5.01 -4.24
CA LYS A 81 -10.35 5.34 -4.82
C LYS A 81 -10.58 4.66 -6.17
N GLU A 82 -9.63 4.75 -7.10
CA GLU A 82 -9.80 4.18 -8.43
C GLU A 82 -9.79 2.64 -8.43
N ILE A 83 -9.02 2.01 -7.54
CA ILE A 83 -9.09 0.56 -7.30
C ILE A 83 -10.46 0.16 -6.77
N ARG A 84 -10.98 0.87 -5.75
CA ARG A 84 -12.27 0.55 -5.13
C ARG A 84 -13.43 0.59 -6.12
N LYS A 85 -13.38 1.46 -7.13
CA LYS A 85 -14.40 1.49 -8.20
C LYS A 85 -14.45 0.21 -9.03
N LYS A 86 -13.36 -0.56 -9.07
CA LYS A 86 -13.24 -1.74 -9.93
C LYS A 86 -13.23 -3.06 -9.17
N ASN A 87 -12.72 -3.08 -7.95
CA ASN A 87 -12.66 -4.28 -7.13
C ASN A 87 -12.80 -3.99 -5.62
N ASN A 88 -13.14 -5.05 -4.88
CA ASN A 88 -13.36 -5.01 -3.43
C ASN A 88 -12.17 -5.61 -2.65
N VAL A 89 -10.96 -5.57 -3.22
CA VAL A 89 -9.75 -6.04 -2.51
C VAL A 89 -9.54 -5.20 -1.25
N LEU A 90 -9.10 -5.85 -0.18
CA LEU A 90 -8.81 -5.20 1.09
C LEU A 90 -7.61 -4.27 0.93
N THR A 91 -7.77 -3.01 1.28
CA THR A 91 -6.70 -2.00 1.23
C THR A 91 -6.22 -1.65 2.63
N VAL A 92 -4.90 -1.57 2.78
CA VAL A 92 -4.23 -1.12 4.01
C VAL A 92 -3.36 0.08 3.68
N CYS A 93 -3.43 1.14 4.47
CA CYS A 93 -2.52 2.28 4.35
C CYS A 93 -1.61 2.37 5.57
N GLY A 94 -0.30 2.22 5.37
CA GLY A 94 0.73 2.35 6.40
C GLY A 94 1.74 3.45 6.08
N GLY A 95 2.65 3.72 7.01
CA GLY A 95 3.71 4.71 6.88
C GLY A 95 3.49 5.96 7.74
N THR A 96 4.29 6.99 7.47
CA THR A 96 4.33 8.21 8.28
C THR A 96 2.99 8.96 8.29
N HIS A 97 2.30 9.04 7.14
CA HIS A 97 1.05 9.79 7.06
C HIS A 97 -0.09 9.17 7.88
N PRO A 98 -0.47 7.88 7.73
CA PRO A 98 -1.52 7.29 8.56
C PRO A 98 -1.17 7.23 10.05
N THR A 99 0.11 7.26 10.40
CA THR A 99 0.56 7.37 11.79
C THR A 99 0.25 8.76 12.38
N LEU A 100 0.53 9.83 11.63
CA LEU A 100 0.37 11.22 12.08
C LEU A 100 -1.04 11.79 11.85
N CYS A 101 -1.70 11.36 10.77
CA CYS A 101 -3.00 11.86 10.30
C CYS A 101 -4.01 10.69 10.14
N PRO A 102 -4.35 9.95 11.21
CA PRO A 102 -5.16 8.74 11.10
C PRO A 102 -6.57 9.00 10.58
N GLU A 103 -7.23 10.07 11.04
CA GLU A 103 -8.61 10.41 10.64
C GLU A 103 -8.70 10.77 9.15
N GLU A 104 -7.72 11.54 8.65
CA GLU A 104 -7.62 11.85 7.22
C GLU A 104 -7.39 10.57 6.40
N SER A 105 -6.54 9.68 6.91
CA SER A 105 -6.16 8.45 6.22
C SER A 105 -7.31 7.45 6.11
N ILE A 106 -8.00 7.15 7.21
CA ILE A 106 -9.13 6.22 7.21
C ILE A 106 -10.39 6.83 6.56
N GLY A 107 -10.50 8.17 6.56
CA GLY A 107 -11.59 8.89 5.89
C GLY A 107 -11.47 8.91 4.36
N ALA A 108 -10.32 8.55 3.79
CA ALA A 108 -10.14 8.51 2.35
C ALA A 108 -10.88 7.31 1.73
N TYR A 109 -11.76 7.61 0.77
CA TYR A 109 -12.55 6.58 0.08
C TYR A 109 -11.66 5.54 -0.60
N GLY A 110 -11.89 4.27 -0.27
CA GLY A 110 -11.14 3.13 -0.80
C GLY A 110 -10.01 2.65 0.11
N ILE A 111 -9.77 3.26 1.27
CA ILE A 111 -8.89 2.75 2.32
C ILE A 111 -9.75 2.05 3.39
N ASP A 112 -9.54 0.74 3.60
CA ASP A 112 -10.33 -0.04 4.57
C ASP A 112 -9.67 -0.09 5.95
N VAL A 113 -8.35 -0.12 5.98
CA VAL A 113 -7.53 -0.27 7.19
C VAL A 113 -6.37 0.70 7.16
N ILE A 114 -6.02 1.24 8.31
CA ILE A 114 -4.76 1.99 8.49
C ILE A 114 -3.85 1.27 9.48
N CYS A 115 -2.55 1.34 9.23
CA CYS A 115 -1.53 0.90 10.17
C CYS A 115 -0.84 2.13 10.76
N ARG A 116 -0.84 2.22 12.10
CA ARG A 116 -0.20 3.31 12.86
C ARG A 116 1.05 2.76 13.55
N GLY A 117 2.19 3.43 13.36
CA GLY A 117 3.48 2.94 13.85
C GLY A 117 3.99 1.74 13.04
N GLU A 118 4.76 0.88 13.69
CA GLU A 118 5.36 -0.32 13.09
C GLU A 118 4.29 -1.39 12.80
N GLY A 119 4.40 -2.03 11.64
CA GLY A 119 3.32 -2.82 11.06
C GLY A 119 3.59 -4.31 10.95
N GLU A 120 4.78 -4.81 11.29
CA GLU A 120 5.21 -6.19 11.05
C GLU A 120 4.25 -7.22 11.62
N TYR A 121 4.03 -7.13 12.93
CA TYR A 121 3.15 -8.06 13.63
C TYR A 121 1.68 -7.76 13.34
N ALA A 122 1.31 -6.48 13.22
CA ALA A 122 -0.07 -6.08 12.90
C ALA A 122 -0.52 -6.60 11.53
N MET A 123 0.34 -6.51 10.51
CA MET A 123 0.08 -7.07 9.19
C MET A 123 0.05 -8.60 9.21
N SER A 124 0.93 -9.24 9.98
CA SER A 124 0.92 -10.69 10.15
C SER A 124 -0.38 -11.18 10.79
N GLU A 125 -0.85 -10.50 11.84
CA GLU A 125 -2.13 -10.80 12.49
C GLU A 125 -3.31 -10.57 11.56
N LEU A 126 -3.31 -9.45 10.81
CA LEU A 126 -4.34 -9.16 9.82
C LEU A 126 -4.42 -10.25 8.74
N CYS A 127 -3.28 -10.78 8.30
CA CYS A 127 -3.23 -11.83 7.29
C CYS A 127 -3.57 -13.23 7.83
N GLY A 128 -3.60 -13.41 9.16
CA GLY A 128 -3.94 -14.67 9.81
C GLY A 128 -5.43 -14.83 10.16
N ARG A 129 -6.26 -13.87 9.76
CA ARG A 129 -7.72 -13.89 9.94
C ARG A 129 -8.44 -14.85 8.99
#